data_AF-A0A957MIL6-F1
#
_entry.id   AF-A0A957MIL6-F1
#
_cell.length_a   1.000
_cell.length_b   1.000
_cell.length_c   1.000
_cell.angle_alpha   90.00
_cell.angle_beta   90.00
_cell.angle_gamma   90.00
#
_symmetry.space_group_name_H-M   'P 1'
#
loop_
_entity.id
_entity.type
_entity.pdbx_description
1 polymer ?
#
loop_
_entity_poly.entity_id
_entity_poly.type
_entity_poly.pdbx_seq_one_letter_code
_entity_poly.pdbx_strand_id
1 'polypeptide(L)'
;MQTSSTGFQQLALDALWYIDPDAGVDGVWDNSLAAEKPVYNEDFTQMTVKLREGIYWSDGVEFTADDVIYTLDTYFNHKDKLTYWGVSVIPNYVKSYEKVDDYT
;
A
#
# COMPACT_ATOMS: atom_id res chain seq x y z
N MET A 1 29.88 -1.74 -9.01
CA MET A 1 28.57 -2.31 -9.37
C MET A 1 27.84 -2.56 -8.06
N GLN A 2 26.93 -1.65 -7.67
CA GLN A 2 26.15 -1.82 -6.45
C GLN A 2 24.98 -2.73 -6.81
N THR A 3 25.06 -4.00 -6.45
CA THR A 3 23.89 -4.87 -6.48
C THR A 3 23.02 -4.46 -5.31
N SER A 4 22.01 -3.65 -5.57
CA SER A 4 20.94 -3.39 -4.61
C SER A 4 20.26 -4.74 -4.34
N SER A 5 20.62 -5.39 -3.23
CA SER A 5 19.96 -6.63 -2.81
C SER A 5 18.52 -6.30 -2.45
N THR A 6 17.57 -6.83 -3.21
CA THR A 6 16.14 -6.72 -2.90
C THR A 6 15.68 -7.80 -1.92
N GLY A 7 16.60 -8.66 -1.44
CA GLY A 7 16.31 -9.81 -0.56
C GLY A 7 15.45 -9.47 0.65
N PHE A 8 15.69 -8.32 1.29
CA PHE A 8 14.90 -7.87 2.42
C PHE A 8 13.44 -7.57 2.04
N GLN A 9 13.22 -6.95 0.87
CA GLN A 9 11.88 -6.69 0.37
C GLN A 9 11.10 -7.99 0.15
N GLN A 10 11.74 -9.04 -0.37
CA GLN A 10 11.05 -10.33 -0.60
C GLN A 10 10.78 -11.12 0.69
N LEU A 11 11.51 -10.85 1.77
CA LEU A 11 11.43 -11.65 3.01
C LEU A 11 10.66 -10.97 4.14
N ALA A 12 10.58 -9.63 4.14
CA ALA A 12 10.13 -8.88 5.30
C ALA A 12 9.13 -7.75 4.99
N LEU A 13 8.90 -7.43 3.71
CA LEU A 13 7.96 -6.40 3.30
C LEU A 13 6.88 -7.01 2.40
N ASP A 14 5.72 -6.40 2.41
CA ASP A 14 4.58 -6.81 1.60
C ASP A 14 3.87 -5.58 1.00
N ALA A 15 3.10 -5.79 -0.05
CA ALA A 15 2.32 -4.76 -0.73
C ALA A 15 0.81 -5.00 -0.53
N LEU A 16 -0.02 -4.00 -0.81
CA LEU A 16 -1.47 -4.22 -0.88
C LEU A 16 -1.81 -5.23 -1.99
N TRP A 17 -1.22 -5.03 -3.17
CA TRP A 17 -1.39 -5.86 -4.34
C TRP A 17 -0.06 -6.07 -5.07
N TYR A 18 0.08 -7.25 -5.68
CA TYR A 18 1.04 -7.48 -6.74
C TYR A 18 0.31 -7.51 -8.08
N ILE A 19 0.96 -6.95 -9.10
CA ILE A 19 0.49 -6.96 -10.48
C ILE A 19 1.57 -7.60 -11.35
N ASP A 20 1.15 -8.40 -12.33
CA ASP A 20 2.03 -8.84 -13.40
C ASP A 20 2.15 -7.72 -14.45
N PRO A 21 3.34 -7.07 -14.58
CA PRO A 21 3.52 -5.97 -15.51
C PRO A 21 3.41 -6.39 -16.97
N ASP A 22 3.69 -7.66 -17.30
CA ASP A 22 3.63 -8.17 -18.67
C ASP A 22 2.19 -8.50 -19.10
N ALA A 23 1.33 -8.86 -18.13
CA ALA A 23 -0.08 -9.13 -18.35
C ALA A 23 -0.96 -7.85 -18.42
N GLY A 24 -0.43 -6.72 -17.95
CA GLY A 24 -1.15 -5.43 -17.94
C GLY A 24 -2.23 -5.33 -16.86
N VAL A 25 -3.04 -4.26 -16.89
CA VAL A 25 -4.04 -3.95 -15.85
C VAL A 25 -5.21 -4.93 -15.78
N ASP A 26 -5.49 -5.60 -16.90
CA ASP A 26 -6.47 -6.69 -17.01
C ASP A 26 -5.87 -8.05 -16.62
N GLY A 27 -4.57 -8.08 -16.30
CA GLY A 27 -3.85 -9.24 -15.81
C GLY A 27 -4.27 -9.67 -14.41
N VAL A 28 -3.55 -10.66 -13.88
CA VAL A 28 -3.83 -11.20 -12.55
C VAL A 28 -3.48 -10.15 -11.50
N TRP A 29 -4.46 -9.84 -10.65
CA TRP A 29 -4.24 -9.10 -9.42
C TRP A 29 -4.01 -10.12 -8.31
N ASP A 30 -2.78 -10.19 -7.83
CA ASP A 30 -2.44 -11.02 -6.70
C ASP A 30 -2.61 -10.20 -5.43
N ASN A 31 -3.78 -10.36 -4.81
CA ASN A 31 -4.11 -9.72 -3.54
C ASN A 31 -3.18 -10.24 -2.45
N SER A 32 -2.48 -9.34 -1.77
CA SER A 32 -1.64 -9.68 -0.62
C SER A 32 -2.24 -9.12 0.67
N LEU A 33 -1.80 -7.94 1.14
CA LEU A 33 -2.38 -7.29 2.32
C LEU A 33 -3.83 -6.83 2.10
N ALA A 34 -4.24 -6.60 0.84
CA ALA A 34 -5.63 -6.34 0.49
C ALA A 34 -6.44 -7.65 0.33
N ALA A 35 -7.74 -7.58 0.58
CA ALA A 35 -8.69 -8.68 0.40
C ALA A 35 -9.20 -8.77 -1.06
N GLU A 36 -9.38 -7.63 -1.72
CA GLU A 36 -9.87 -7.53 -3.09
C GLU A 36 -9.14 -6.45 -3.89
N LYS A 37 -9.43 -6.35 -5.19
CA LYS A 37 -8.91 -5.30 -6.07
C LYS A 37 -9.29 -3.90 -5.52
N PRO A 38 -8.53 -2.84 -5.83
CA PRO A 38 -8.92 -1.48 -5.48
C PRO A 38 -10.30 -1.14 -6.07
N VAL A 39 -11.18 -0.59 -5.24
CA VAL A 39 -12.54 -0.20 -5.64
C VAL A 39 -12.56 1.29 -5.91
N TYR A 40 -12.81 1.66 -7.16
CA TYR A 40 -12.88 3.06 -7.58
C TYR A 40 -14.33 3.53 -7.73
N ASN A 41 -14.56 4.82 -7.48
CA ASN A 41 -15.79 5.47 -7.90
C ASN A 41 -15.79 5.75 -9.42
N GLU A 42 -16.93 6.18 -9.97
CA GLU A 42 -17.14 6.29 -11.42
C GLU A 42 -16.16 7.21 -12.16
N ASP A 43 -15.66 8.24 -11.48
CA ASP A 43 -14.73 9.22 -12.06
C ASP A 43 -13.25 9.00 -11.65
N PHE A 44 -12.97 7.90 -10.96
CA PHE A 44 -11.62 7.51 -10.50
C PHE A 44 -10.92 8.54 -9.61
N THR A 45 -11.67 9.37 -8.89
CA THR A 45 -11.12 10.35 -7.93
C THR A 45 -11.04 9.83 -6.51
N GLN A 46 -11.75 8.73 -6.20
CA GLN A 46 -11.72 8.05 -4.92
C GLN A 46 -11.42 6.57 -5.12
N MET A 47 -10.56 6.03 -4.24
CA MET A 47 -10.24 4.61 -4.16
C MET A 47 -10.52 4.13 -2.75
N THR A 48 -11.25 3.01 -2.63
CA THR A 48 -11.41 2.27 -1.38
C THR A 48 -10.52 1.03 -1.42
N VAL A 49 -9.83 0.78 -0.31
CA VAL A 49 -9.03 -0.43 -0.09
C VAL A 49 -9.76 -1.29 0.93
N LYS A 50 -9.89 -2.58 0.66
CA LYS A 50 -10.35 -3.55 1.67
C LYS A 50 -9.16 -4.39 2.09
N LEU A 51 -8.84 -4.38 3.38
CA LEU A 51 -7.72 -5.11 3.94
C LEU A 51 -8.12 -6.55 4.26
N ARG A 52 -7.14 -7.46 4.17
CA ARG A 52 -7.34 -8.85 4.56
C ARG A 52 -7.28 -8.97 6.09
N GLU A 53 -8.32 -9.58 6.66
CA GLU A 53 -8.38 -9.88 8.09
C GLU A 53 -7.41 -11.00 8.50
N GLY A 54 -6.97 -10.98 9.76
CA GLY A 54 -6.14 -12.05 10.32
C GLY A 54 -4.68 -12.03 9.88
N ILE A 55 -4.19 -10.90 9.36
CA ILE A 55 -2.76 -10.65 9.15
C ILE A 55 -2.16 -10.09 10.43
N TYR A 56 -0.99 -10.58 10.80
CA TYR A 56 -0.28 -10.15 12.00
C TYR A 56 1.15 -9.78 11.64
N TRP A 57 1.64 -8.72 12.27
CA TRP A 57 3.06 -8.44 12.34
C TRP A 57 3.79 -9.55 13.09
N SER A 58 5.11 -9.62 12.90
CA SER A 58 5.94 -10.68 13.48
C SER A 58 6.01 -10.66 15.02
N ASP A 59 5.57 -9.57 15.65
CA ASP A 59 5.43 -9.43 17.09
C ASP A 59 4.04 -9.84 17.61
N GLY A 60 3.13 -10.24 16.73
CA GLY A 60 1.78 -10.68 17.06
C GLY A 60 0.76 -9.55 17.16
N VAL A 61 1.11 -8.30 16.82
CA VAL A 61 0.13 -7.22 16.66
C VAL A 61 -0.61 -7.41 15.34
N GLU A 62 -1.93 -7.29 15.36
CA GLU A 62 -2.74 -7.41 14.14
C GLU A 62 -2.49 -6.22 13.20
N PHE A 63 -2.33 -6.52 11.92
CA PHE A 63 -2.24 -5.51 10.86
C PHE A 63 -3.64 -4.98 10.54
N THR A 64 -3.80 -3.65 10.59
CA THR A 64 -5.09 -2.98 10.37
C THR A 64 -4.93 -1.71 9.54
N ALA A 65 -6.05 -1.05 9.25
CA ALA A 65 -6.06 0.25 8.58
C ALA A 65 -5.24 1.32 9.33
N ASP A 66 -5.04 1.19 10.64
CA ASP A 66 -4.19 2.13 11.40
C ASP A 66 -2.74 2.14 10.91
N ASP A 67 -2.20 1.00 10.49
CA ASP A 67 -0.83 0.89 9.96
C ASP A 67 -0.70 1.56 8.59
N VAL A 68 -1.75 1.46 7.78
CA VAL A 68 -1.83 2.12 6.46
C VAL A 68 -1.92 3.64 6.66
N ILE A 69 -2.77 4.11 7.58
CA ILE A 69 -2.87 5.54 7.93
C ILE A 69 -1.53 6.05 8.45
N TYR A 70 -0.87 5.33 9.37
CA TYR A 70 0.44 5.72 9.87
C TYR A 70 1.48 5.85 8.74
N THR A 71 1.45 4.95 7.75
CA THR A 71 2.31 5.03 6.57
C THR A 71 2.03 6.29 5.75
N LEU A 72 0.75 6.61 5.50
CA LEU A 72 0.35 7.82 4.77
C LEU A 72 0.72 9.10 5.55
N ASP A 73 0.44 9.14 6.85
CA ASP A 73 0.82 10.25 7.73
C ASP A 73 2.33 10.51 7.67
N THR A 74 3.12 9.43 7.71
CA THR A 74 4.58 9.51 7.59
C THR A 74 5.00 10.15 6.26
N TYR A 75 4.36 9.76 5.15
CA TYR A 75 4.66 10.31 3.83
C TYR A 75 4.30 11.78 3.73
N PHE A 76 3.12 12.19 4.22
CA PHE A 76 2.67 13.58 4.16
C PHE A 76 3.46 14.50 5.10
N ASN A 77 3.76 14.05 6.32
CA ASN A 77 4.49 14.84 7.33
C ASN A 77 5.97 15.00 7.01
N HIS A 78 6.54 14.10 6.19
CA HIS A 78 7.97 14.09 5.88
C HIS A 78 8.27 14.12 4.37
N LYS A 79 7.33 14.61 3.56
CA LYS A 79 7.44 14.66 2.09
C LYS A 79 8.70 15.39 1.56
N ASP A 80 9.22 16.35 2.32
CA ASP A 80 10.42 17.11 1.93
C ASP A 80 11.73 16.35 2.24
N LYS A 81 11.65 15.24 2.98
CA LYS A 81 12.79 14.42 3.41
C LYS A 81 12.77 13.02 2.80
N LEU A 82 11.58 12.47 2.57
CA LEU A 82 11.40 11.12 2.02
C LEU A 82 11.30 11.18 0.49
N THR A 83 12.33 10.67 -0.19
CA THR A 83 12.44 10.74 -1.66
C THR A 83 12.55 9.37 -2.34
N TYR A 84 12.60 8.29 -1.56
CA TYR A 84 12.82 6.92 -2.05
C TYR A 84 11.49 6.23 -2.42
N TRP A 85 11.52 5.26 -3.35
CA TRP A 85 10.36 4.44 -3.78
C TRP A 85 9.09 5.19 -4.20
N GLY A 86 9.19 6.40 -4.73
CA GLY A 86 8.00 7.14 -5.17
C GLY A 86 7.13 7.65 -4.03
N VAL A 87 7.66 7.71 -2.79
CA VAL A 87 6.99 8.33 -1.63
C VAL A 87 6.53 9.76 -1.93
N SER A 88 7.22 10.49 -2.81
CA SER A 88 6.80 11.83 -3.23
C SER A 88 5.56 11.85 -4.14
N VAL A 89 5.15 10.72 -4.72
CA VAL A 89 3.96 10.65 -5.60
C VAL A 89 2.70 10.77 -4.78
N ILE A 90 2.58 10.01 -3.69
CA ILE A 90 1.36 9.96 -2.88
C ILE A 90 0.95 11.34 -2.34
N PRO A 91 1.83 12.13 -1.67
CA PRO A 91 1.48 13.47 -1.18
C PRO A 91 1.18 14.50 -2.28
N ASN A 92 1.55 14.23 -3.53
CA ASN A 92 1.32 15.14 -4.65
C ASN A 92 -0.02 14.87 -5.37
N TYR A 93 -0.51 13.63 -5.35
CA TYR A 93 -1.74 13.24 -6.07
C TYR A 93 -2.91 12.87 -5.17
N VAL A 94 -2.67 12.49 -3.91
CA VAL A 94 -3.72 12.20 -2.94
C VAL A 94 -4.07 13.46 -2.17
N LYS A 95 -5.35 13.85 -2.21
CA LYS A 95 -5.83 15.06 -1.52
C LYS A 95 -6.09 14.82 -0.03
N SER A 96 -6.64 13.67 0.31
CA SER A 96 -7.00 13.26 1.67
C SER A 96 -7.17 11.74 1.72
N TYR A 97 -7.11 11.19 2.93
CA TYR A 97 -7.32 9.78 3.25
C TYR A 97 -7.95 9.68 4.63
N GLU A 98 -8.73 8.64 4.87
CA GLU A 98 -9.39 8.37 6.14
C GLU A 98 -9.51 6.87 6.36
N LYS A 99 -9.57 6.46 7.63
CA LYS A 99 -9.93 5.11 8.04
C LYS A 99 -11.44 5.05 8.25
N VAL A 100 -12.11 4.12 7.57
CA VAL A 100 -13.55 3.88 7.75
C VAL A 100 -13.79 2.88 8.88
N ASP A 101 -13.01 1.79 8.90
CA ASP A 101 -13.01 0.76 9.93
C ASP A 101 -11.63 0.07 10.00
N ASP A 102 -11.46 -0.97 10.82
CA ASP A 102 -10.16 -1.64 10.99
C ASP A 102 -9.64 -2.31 9.71
N TYR A 103 -10.51 -2.55 8.71
CA TYR A 103 -10.16 -3.22 7.46
C TYR A 103 -10.56 -2.41 6.21
N THR A 104 -10.80 -1.09 6.35
CA THR A 104 -11.16 -0.17 5.25
C THR A 104 -10.59 1.23 5.44
#